data_AF-A0A9E5BFU9-F1
#
_entry.id   AF-A0A9E5BFU9-F1
#
_cell.length_a   1.000
_cell.length_b   1.000
_cell.length_c   1.000
_cell.angle_alpha   90.00
_cell.angle_beta   90.00
_cell.angle_gamma   90.00
#
_symmetry.space_group_name_H-M   'P 1'
#
loop_
_entity.id
_entity.type
_entity.pdbx_description
1 polymer ?
#
loop_
_entity_poly.entity_id
_entity_poly.type
_entity_poly.pdbx_seq_one_letter_code
_entity_poly.pdbx_strand_id
1 'polypeptide(L)'
;DSLGSAAQTETATVTFKALTAGQTVIIGGLTFTAGANGASAVQVANAFASLAVGDAAGTINTRKSLGASTGGTFTSGTLAGWSTGGPSSEYVAFTSTSSNQNVTNLSASGTGVTPTISTWKEGYTGNSVFISNQLIAENFLSIAPTDPLMYYNGGNLLNPKISSANANTAQLKSSLFGNVVADLVTDVGVQVATWKNTQKANDTVLANLKDQRDQLSGVNLDEEAANLLKYQQLYSASTKILQTGNQMFNTLLAIMN
;
A
#
# COMPACT_ATOMS: atom_id res chain seq x y z
N ASP A 1 -0.54 -5.95 -11.39
CA ASP A 1 -0.36 -7.21 -10.63
C ASP A 1 -0.02 -6.85 -9.19
N SER A 2 -0.58 -7.57 -8.22
CA SER A 2 -0.92 -7.07 -6.88
C SER A 2 0.25 -6.66 -5.98
N LEU A 3 0.22 -5.42 -5.45
CA LEU A 3 1.05 -4.97 -4.31
C LEU A 3 0.45 -5.43 -2.95
N GLY A 4 -0.11 -6.63 -2.89
CA GLY A 4 -0.69 -7.18 -1.66
C GLY A 4 0.38 -7.89 -0.84
N SER A 5 0.91 -7.25 0.21
CA SER A 5 1.62 -7.99 1.26
C SER A 5 0.62 -8.93 1.92
N ALA A 6 0.87 -10.24 1.85
CA ALA A 6 0.00 -11.23 2.48
C ALA A 6 -0.05 -10.98 3.99
N ALA A 7 -1.24 -11.08 4.58
CA ALA A 7 -1.39 -11.08 6.04
C ALA A 7 -0.47 -12.14 6.65
N GLN A 8 0.25 -11.80 7.72
CA GLN A 8 1.17 -12.72 8.39
C GLN A 8 0.72 -12.95 9.83
N THR A 9 0.96 -14.16 10.34
CA THR A 9 0.70 -14.49 11.75
C THR A 9 1.59 -13.66 12.67
N GLU A 10 0.96 -13.03 13.67
CA GLU A 10 1.63 -12.17 14.63
C GLU A 10 2.69 -12.94 15.43
N THR A 11 3.87 -12.35 15.61
CA THR A 11 4.98 -12.94 16.37
C THR A 11 5.67 -11.87 17.21
N ALA A 12 5.91 -12.19 18.48
CA ALA A 12 6.60 -11.33 19.44
C ALA A 12 7.79 -12.06 20.07
N THR A 13 8.93 -11.41 20.18
CA THR A 13 10.10 -11.95 20.91
C THR A 13 10.17 -11.31 22.28
N VAL A 14 10.14 -12.14 23.32
CA VAL A 14 10.27 -11.71 24.72
C VAL A 14 11.70 -11.94 25.16
N THR A 15 12.38 -10.89 25.61
CA THR A 15 13.70 -10.93 26.24
C THR A 15 13.54 -10.81 27.75
N PHE A 16 13.82 -11.91 28.45
CA PHE A 16 13.63 -12.02 29.89
C PHE A 16 14.69 -11.26 30.68
N LYS A 17 14.35 -10.94 31.94
CA LYS A 17 15.26 -10.34 32.91
C LYS A 17 15.42 -11.28 34.10
N ALA A 18 16.55 -11.16 34.79
CA ALA A 18 16.75 -11.89 36.03
C ALA A 18 15.73 -11.41 37.08
N LEU A 19 15.26 -12.35 37.90
CA LEU A 19 14.30 -12.13 38.97
C LEU A 19 14.99 -12.43 40.29
N THR A 20 14.81 -11.56 41.28
CA THR A 20 15.22 -11.87 42.65
C THR A 20 14.21 -12.82 43.30
N ALA A 21 14.58 -13.40 44.44
CA ALA A 21 13.75 -14.39 45.11
C ALA A 21 12.31 -13.89 45.36
N GLY A 22 11.31 -14.69 44.96
CA GLY A 22 9.89 -14.35 45.11
C GLY A 22 9.34 -13.33 44.11
N GLN A 23 10.17 -12.73 43.25
CA GLN A 23 9.66 -11.88 42.17
C GLN A 23 8.92 -12.69 41.12
N THR A 24 7.99 -12.01 40.44
CA THR A 24 7.12 -12.62 39.45
C THR A 24 7.24 -11.95 38.09
N VAL A 25 7.01 -12.75 37.05
CA VAL A 25 6.73 -12.27 35.69
C VAL A 25 5.48 -12.96 35.17
N ILE A 26 4.59 -12.18 34.56
CA ILE A 26 3.29 -12.62 34.06
C ILE A 26 3.26 -12.35 32.56
N ILE A 27 3.10 -13.39 31.74
CA ILE A 27 3.09 -13.30 30.28
C ILE A 27 2.10 -14.31 29.72
N GLY A 28 1.25 -13.89 28.78
CA GLY A 28 0.32 -14.80 28.08
C GLY A 28 -0.65 -15.53 29.02
N GLY A 29 -0.92 -14.97 30.21
CA GLY A 29 -1.79 -15.58 31.23
C GLY A 29 -1.07 -16.50 32.23
N LEU A 30 0.23 -16.76 32.08
CA LEU A 30 1.03 -17.54 33.02
C LEU A 30 1.78 -16.62 34.00
N THR A 31 1.77 -16.98 35.29
CA THR A 31 2.59 -16.34 36.33
C THR A 31 3.76 -17.24 36.68
N PHE A 32 4.99 -16.80 36.41
CA PHE A 32 6.21 -17.44 36.89
C PHE A 32 6.71 -16.72 38.13
N THR A 33 7.07 -17.48 39.17
CA THR A 33 7.63 -16.97 40.42
C THR A 33 9.02 -17.55 40.65
N ALA A 34 10.00 -16.68 40.87
CA ALA A 34 11.36 -17.07 41.16
C ALA A 34 11.47 -17.75 42.54
N GLY A 35 12.26 -18.81 42.61
CA GLY A 35 12.52 -19.56 43.85
C GLY A 35 13.39 -18.78 44.85
N ALA A 36 13.74 -19.43 45.96
CA ALA A 36 14.48 -18.80 47.06
C ALA A 36 15.85 -18.21 46.66
N ASN A 37 16.46 -18.69 45.58
CA ASN A 37 17.75 -18.20 45.06
C ASN A 37 17.60 -17.18 43.92
N GLY A 38 16.38 -16.78 43.57
CA GLY A 38 16.09 -16.04 42.35
C GLY A 38 16.13 -16.90 41.09
N ALA A 39 15.98 -16.25 39.94
CA ALA A 39 16.04 -16.85 38.62
C ALA A 39 16.90 -15.99 37.69
N SER A 40 17.84 -16.59 36.96
CA SER A 40 18.52 -15.90 35.85
C SER A 40 17.57 -15.70 34.67
N ALA A 41 17.85 -14.72 33.81
CA ALA A 41 17.05 -14.47 32.61
C ALA A 41 16.95 -15.72 31.72
N VAL A 42 18.04 -16.48 31.58
CA VAL A 42 18.07 -17.76 30.84
C VAL A 42 17.18 -18.82 31.51
N GLN A 43 17.15 -18.90 32.83
CA GLN A 43 16.27 -19.84 33.55
C GLN A 43 14.79 -19.50 33.32
N VAL A 44 14.43 -18.21 33.35
CA VAL A 44 13.06 -17.77 33.05
C VAL A 44 12.70 -18.04 31.58
N ALA A 45 13.60 -17.71 30.63
CA ALA A 45 13.41 -18.03 29.22
C ALA A 45 13.19 -19.52 28.98
N ASN A 46 14.03 -20.36 29.62
CA ASN A 46 13.87 -21.82 29.56
C ASN A 46 12.54 -22.28 30.15
N ALA A 47 12.00 -21.63 31.18
CA ALA A 47 10.67 -21.97 31.72
C ALA A 47 9.56 -21.71 30.67
N PHE A 48 9.60 -20.57 30.00
CA PHE A 48 8.61 -20.15 28.99
C PHE A 48 8.78 -20.78 27.59
N ALA A 49 9.88 -21.49 27.33
CA ALA A 49 10.12 -22.09 26.02
C ALA A 49 9.28 -23.34 25.71
N SER A 50 8.99 -23.56 24.43
CA SER A 50 8.32 -24.74 23.88
C SER A 50 6.98 -25.07 24.55
N LEU A 51 6.17 -24.05 24.83
CA LEU A 51 4.85 -24.16 25.44
C LEU A 51 3.76 -24.08 24.36
N ALA A 52 2.75 -24.91 24.52
CA ALA A 52 1.57 -24.89 23.67
C ALA A 52 0.47 -24.02 24.31
N VAL A 53 -0.39 -23.45 23.47
CA VAL A 53 -1.61 -22.79 23.96
C VAL A 53 -2.44 -23.80 24.77
N GLY A 54 -2.98 -23.36 25.90
CA GLY A 54 -3.70 -24.20 26.85
C GLY A 54 -2.83 -24.91 27.89
N ASP A 55 -1.49 -24.82 27.80
CA ASP A 55 -0.62 -25.37 28.85
C ASP A 55 -0.85 -24.62 30.18
N ALA A 56 -1.26 -25.36 31.22
CA ALA A 56 -1.50 -24.84 32.56
C ALA A 56 -0.23 -24.90 33.44
N ALA A 57 -0.09 -23.97 34.38
CA ALA A 57 1.06 -23.82 35.26
C ALA A 57 1.56 -25.14 35.88
N GLY A 58 0.68 -25.92 36.50
CA GLY A 58 1.04 -27.19 37.14
C GLY A 58 1.54 -28.26 36.16
N THR A 59 0.92 -28.34 34.97
CA THR A 59 1.33 -29.25 33.90
C THR A 59 2.73 -28.91 33.40
N ILE A 60 3.00 -27.61 33.21
CA ILE A 60 4.33 -27.14 32.76
C ILE A 60 5.40 -27.47 33.81
N ASN A 61 5.13 -27.19 35.09
CA ASN A 61 6.07 -27.47 36.18
C ASN A 61 6.43 -28.95 36.24
N THR A 62 5.43 -29.83 36.10
CA THR A 62 5.65 -31.29 36.13
C THR A 62 6.43 -31.74 34.89
N ARG A 63 5.99 -31.33 33.69
CA ARG A 63 6.60 -31.74 32.41
C ARG A 63 8.06 -31.29 32.29
N LYS A 64 8.39 -30.12 32.83
CA LYS A 64 9.74 -29.53 32.75
C LYS A 64 10.53 -29.67 34.05
N SER A 65 9.99 -30.38 35.04
CA SER A 65 10.57 -30.57 36.37
C SER A 65 11.06 -29.26 37.01
N LEU A 66 10.24 -28.20 36.92
CA LEU A 66 10.60 -26.87 37.40
C LEU A 66 10.57 -26.83 38.94
N GLY A 67 11.54 -26.11 39.52
CA GLY A 67 11.70 -25.94 40.96
C GLY A 67 12.77 -24.90 41.29
N ALA A 68 13.21 -24.87 42.54
CA ALA A 68 14.20 -23.88 43.00
C ALA A 68 15.54 -23.97 42.25
N SER A 69 15.99 -25.18 41.87
CA SER A 69 17.22 -25.40 41.10
C SER A 69 17.13 -24.91 39.65
N THR A 70 15.92 -24.86 39.07
CA THR A 70 15.67 -24.31 37.73
C THR A 70 15.27 -22.84 37.77
N GLY A 71 15.44 -22.16 38.92
CA GLY A 71 15.16 -20.74 39.11
C GLY A 71 13.75 -20.43 39.63
N GLY A 72 12.78 -21.33 39.54
CA GLY A 72 11.41 -21.06 39.97
C GLY A 72 10.36 -21.96 39.34
N THR A 73 9.09 -21.61 39.53
CA THR A 73 7.93 -22.38 39.05
C THR A 73 6.83 -21.46 38.54
N PHE A 74 5.93 -21.98 37.70
CA PHE A 74 4.67 -21.32 37.40
C PHE A 74 3.69 -21.51 38.56
N THR A 75 3.23 -20.42 39.16
CA THR A 75 2.36 -20.45 40.35
C THR A 75 0.88 -20.37 40.00
N SER A 76 0.52 -19.81 38.84
CA SER A 76 -0.87 -19.74 38.38
C SER A 76 -0.98 -19.55 36.87
N GLY A 77 -2.17 -19.85 36.36
CA GLY A 77 -2.60 -19.47 35.02
C GLY A 77 -2.41 -20.54 33.94
N THR A 78 -2.78 -20.16 32.72
CA THR A 78 -2.77 -20.99 31.52
C THR A 78 -2.31 -20.13 30.35
N LEU A 79 -1.45 -20.66 29.48
CA LEU A 79 -1.01 -19.93 28.30
C LEU A 79 -2.18 -19.76 27.31
N ALA A 80 -2.57 -18.52 27.03
CA ALA A 80 -3.72 -18.22 26.18
C ALA A 80 -3.30 -17.43 24.93
N GLY A 81 -3.91 -17.72 23.78
CA GLY A 81 -3.73 -16.97 22.52
C GLY A 81 -2.40 -17.16 21.80
N TRP A 82 -1.36 -17.61 22.50
CA TRP A 82 0.02 -17.70 22.01
C TRP A 82 0.61 -19.09 22.23
N SER A 83 1.51 -19.51 21.34
CA SER A 83 2.44 -20.62 21.56
C SER A 83 3.86 -20.08 21.65
N THR A 84 4.79 -20.84 22.23
CA THR A 84 6.20 -20.41 22.34
C THR A 84 7.15 -21.34 21.60
N GLY A 85 8.16 -20.74 20.97
CA GLY A 85 9.27 -21.46 20.33
C GLY A 85 10.31 -21.97 21.33
N GLY A 86 11.37 -22.59 20.81
CA GLY A 86 12.50 -23.02 21.62
C GLY A 86 13.23 -21.84 22.31
N PRO A 87 14.00 -22.10 23.37
CA PRO A 87 14.76 -21.06 24.04
C PRO A 87 15.98 -20.66 23.20
N SER A 88 16.35 -19.38 23.24
CA SER A 88 17.64 -18.92 22.73
C SER A 88 18.21 -17.90 23.69
N SER A 89 19.19 -18.34 24.50
CA SER A 89 19.74 -17.54 25.59
C SER A 89 18.64 -16.97 26.51
N GLU A 90 18.49 -15.65 26.57
CA GLU A 90 17.53 -14.94 27.43
C GLU A 90 16.19 -14.65 26.72
N TYR A 91 15.96 -15.12 25.48
CA TYR A 91 14.75 -14.81 24.73
C TYR A 91 13.97 -16.01 24.22
N VAL A 92 12.66 -15.82 24.05
CA VAL A 92 11.70 -16.80 23.50
C VAL A 92 10.74 -16.08 22.54
N ALA A 93 10.49 -16.69 21.38
CA ALA A 93 9.47 -16.21 20.44
C ALA A 93 8.08 -16.73 20.84
N PHE A 94 7.10 -15.84 20.86
CA PHE A 94 5.68 -16.11 21.05
C PHE A 94 4.98 -15.90 19.71
N THR A 95 4.28 -16.93 19.23
CA THR A 95 3.55 -16.89 17.96
C THR A 95 2.06 -16.96 18.24
N SER A 96 1.29 -16.04 17.64
CA SER A 96 -0.17 -16.04 17.79
C SER A 96 -0.78 -17.30 17.20
N THR A 97 -1.79 -17.82 17.87
CA THR A 97 -2.58 -18.97 17.40
C THR A 97 -3.62 -18.57 16.37
N SER A 98 -3.95 -17.27 16.28
CA SER A 98 -4.85 -16.73 15.26
C SER A 98 -4.02 -16.38 14.03
N SER A 99 -4.06 -17.27 13.03
CA SER A 99 -3.26 -17.12 11.83
C SER A 99 -3.68 -15.91 11.01
N ASN A 100 -2.71 -15.13 10.53
CA ASN A 100 -2.93 -14.01 9.60
C ASN A 100 -3.91 -12.94 10.10
N GLN A 101 -4.08 -12.81 11.42
CA GLN A 101 -5.00 -11.88 12.06
C GLN A 101 -4.22 -11.03 13.05
N ASN A 102 -4.57 -9.75 13.16
CA ASN A 102 -4.07 -8.91 14.25
C ASN A 102 -4.76 -9.32 15.56
N VAL A 103 -3.98 -9.66 16.58
CA VAL A 103 -4.48 -9.95 17.92
C VAL A 103 -4.09 -8.84 18.88
N THR A 104 -4.55 -8.91 20.13
CA THR A 104 -4.05 -8.01 21.17
C THR A 104 -2.58 -8.33 21.44
N ASN A 105 -1.73 -7.31 21.35
CA ASN A 105 -0.29 -7.45 21.50
C ASN A 105 0.05 -8.11 22.85
N LEU A 106 1.08 -8.98 22.81
CA LEU A 106 1.58 -9.63 24.01
C LEU A 106 2.12 -8.58 24.99
N SER A 107 1.69 -8.69 26.25
CA SER A 107 2.18 -7.84 27.34
C SER A 107 2.82 -8.69 28.43
N ALA A 108 3.73 -8.07 29.16
CA ALA A 108 4.31 -8.62 30.36
C ALA A 108 4.06 -7.70 31.55
N SER A 109 3.85 -8.30 32.72
CA SER A 109 3.71 -7.60 34.00
C SER A 109 4.29 -8.47 35.13
N GLY A 110 4.10 -8.09 36.38
CA GLY A 110 4.60 -8.80 37.54
C GLY A 110 5.30 -7.87 38.52
N THR A 111 5.97 -8.46 39.51
CA THR A 111 6.70 -7.71 40.55
C THR A 111 8.19 -7.56 40.26
N GLY A 112 8.73 -8.33 39.31
CA GLY A 112 10.11 -8.20 38.83
C GLY A 112 10.27 -7.12 37.77
N VAL A 113 11.50 -6.96 37.29
CA VAL A 113 11.77 -6.08 36.14
C VAL A 113 11.03 -6.63 34.91
N THR A 114 10.20 -5.80 34.30
CA THR A 114 9.40 -6.19 33.14
C THR A 114 10.33 -6.60 31.98
N PRO A 115 10.11 -7.78 31.38
CA PRO A 115 10.88 -8.21 30.22
C PRO A 115 10.58 -7.30 29.01
N THR A 116 11.55 -7.19 28.11
CA THR A 116 11.37 -6.42 26.87
C THR A 116 10.63 -7.29 25.85
N ILE A 117 9.57 -6.76 25.25
CA ILE A 117 8.81 -7.46 24.19
C ILE A 117 8.99 -6.68 22.89
N SER A 118 9.57 -7.33 21.89
CA SER A 118 9.71 -6.80 20.53
C SER A 118 8.75 -7.53 19.59
N THR A 119 7.79 -6.82 19.00
CA THR A 119 6.90 -7.42 18.01
C THR A 119 7.56 -7.39 16.63
N TRP A 120 7.64 -8.55 15.98
CA TRP A 120 8.35 -8.73 14.70
C TRP A 120 7.41 -8.72 13.50
N LYS A 121 6.15 -9.08 13.71
CA LYS A 121 5.07 -9.03 12.71
C LYS A 121 3.79 -8.72 13.45
N GLU A 122 3.08 -7.66 13.05
CA GLU A 122 1.70 -7.38 13.45
C GLU A 122 0.77 -7.96 12.37
N GLY A 123 -0.37 -8.52 12.74
CA GLY A 123 -1.27 -9.21 11.79
C GLY A 123 -2.02 -8.31 10.79
N TYR A 124 -1.52 -7.10 10.52
CA TYR A 124 -2.13 -6.15 9.60
C TYR A 124 -1.72 -6.36 8.14
N THR A 125 -2.68 -6.17 7.23
CA THR A 125 -2.50 -6.11 5.77
C THR A 125 -2.18 -4.70 5.25
N GLY A 126 -1.95 -3.74 6.14
CA GLY A 126 -1.74 -2.34 5.79
C GLY A 126 -0.27 -1.96 5.74
N ASN A 127 0.14 -1.28 4.68
CA ASN A 127 1.43 -0.60 4.53
C ASN A 127 1.57 0.59 5.51
N SER A 128 1.44 0.34 6.81
CA SER A 128 1.76 1.34 7.82
C SER A 128 3.27 1.44 7.88
N VAL A 129 3.80 2.53 7.30
CA VAL A 129 5.23 2.90 7.33
C VAL A 129 5.81 2.82 8.75
N PHE A 130 4.96 2.99 9.78
CA PHE A 130 5.33 2.87 11.18
C PHE A 130 5.62 1.44 11.65
N ILE A 131 4.92 0.44 11.11
CA ILE A 131 5.04 -0.98 11.50
C ILE A 131 6.12 -1.68 10.67
N SER A 132 6.17 -1.44 9.34
CA SER A 132 7.17 -2.05 8.44
C SER A 132 8.61 -1.66 8.78
N ASN A 133 8.81 -0.48 9.38
CA ASN A 133 10.13 0.05 9.72
C ASN A 133 10.49 -0.16 11.19
N GLN A 134 9.73 -0.95 11.95
CA GLN A 134 9.98 -1.22 13.38
C GLN A 134 10.19 0.06 14.20
N LEU A 135 9.38 1.10 13.94
CA LEU A 135 9.42 2.36 14.68
C LEU A 135 8.71 2.18 16.04
N ILE A 136 9.28 1.33 16.90
CA ILE A 136 8.92 1.19 18.31
C ILE A 136 9.62 2.28 19.13
N ALA A 137 9.08 2.61 20.31
CA ALA A 137 9.66 3.65 21.18
C ALA A 137 11.17 3.45 21.47
N GLU A 138 11.64 2.19 21.44
CA GLU A 138 13.05 1.83 21.62
C GLU A 138 13.95 2.16 20.40
N ASN A 139 13.38 2.19 19.19
CA ASN A 139 14.08 2.49 17.92
C ASN A 139 13.81 3.90 17.39
N PHE A 140 12.89 4.64 18.03
CA PHE A 140 12.83 6.08 17.81
C PHE A 140 14.14 6.68 18.30
N LEU A 141 14.92 7.22 17.37
CA LEU A 141 15.98 8.16 17.71
C LEU A 141 15.29 9.36 18.35
N SER A 142 15.17 9.34 19.68
CA SER A 142 14.72 10.48 20.43
C SER A 142 15.80 11.54 20.25
N ILE A 143 15.48 12.55 19.44
CA ILE A 143 16.25 13.80 19.39
C ILE A 143 15.88 14.65 20.63
N ALA A 144 15.46 14.02 21.73
CA ALA A 144 15.51 14.61 23.05
C ALA A 144 16.97 14.82 23.41
N PRO A 145 17.47 16.07 23.49
CA PRO A 145 18.73 16.33 24.14
C PRO A 145 18.69 15.70 25.53
N THR A 146 19.84 15.17 25.94
CA THR A 146 20.04 14.58 27.28
C THR A 146 19.70 15.55 28.42
N ASP A 147 19.70 16.86 28.13
CA ASP A 147 19.21 17.92 29.01
C ASP A 147 17.93 18.56 28.44
N PRO A 148 16.77 18.43 29.13
CA PRO A 148 15.52 19.10 28.76
C PRO A 148 15.64 20.62 28.60
N LEU A 149 16.61 21.27 29.27
CA LEU A 149 16.84 22.72 29.19
C LEU A 149 17.31 23.18 27.81
N MET A 150 17.84 22.27 26.98
CA MET A 150 18.23 22.59 25.60
C MET A 150 17.05 22.96 24.71
N TYR A 151 15.83 22.59 25.10
CA TYR A 151 14.59 22.99 24.43
C TYR A 151 14.04 24.34 24.88
N TYR A 152 14.70 25.01 25.82
CA TYR A 152 14.24 26.28 26.36
C TYR A 152 15.33 27.35 26.16
N ASN A 153 14.88 28.60 26.01
CA ASN A 153 15.75 29.76 25.94
C ASN A 153 16.11 30.20 27.37
N GLY A 154 17.39 30.48 27.63
CA GLY A 154 17.83 30.97 28.94
C GLY A 154 17.95 29.92 30.05
N GLY A 155 17.98 28.62 29.71
CA GLY A 155 18.30 27.55 30.67
C GLY A 155 17.26 27.34 31.78
N ASN A 156 16.01 27.77 31.56
CA ASN A 156 14.89 27.56 32.48
C ASN A 156 13.73 26.85 31.77
N LEU A 157 12.80 26.23 32.50
CA LEU A 157 11.64 25.53 31.93
C LEU A 157 10.47 26.45 31.53
N LEU A 158 10.65 27.77 31.57
CA LEU A 158 9.56 28.74 31.37
C LEU A 158 9.50 29.27 29.94
N ASN A 159 10.59 29.16 29.17
CA ASN A 159 10.71 29.77 27.85
C ASN A 159 11.05 28.74 26.75
N PRO A 160 10.12 27.86 26.32
CA PRO A 160 10.43 26.88 25.28
C PRO A 160 10.81 27.57 23.97
N LYS A 161 11.84 27.05 23.29
CA LYS A 161 12.35 27.55 21.99
C LYS A 161 11.27 27.54 20.90
N ILE A 162 10.35 26.59 20.98
CA ILE A 162 9.12 26.57 20.18
C ILE A 162 7.95 26.62 21.16
N SER A 163 7.25 27.76 21.21
CA SER A 163 6.04 27.89 22.04
C SER A 163 4.88 27.08 21.45
N SER A 164 3.93 26.67 22.29
CA SER A 164 2.71 25.97 21.86
C SER A 164 1.91 26.80 20.84
N ALA A 165 1.89 28.13 20.98
CA ALA A 165 1.28 29.04 20.03
C ALA A 165 1.96 28.99 18.65
N ASN A 166 3.30 28.95 18.61
CA ASN A 166 4.06 28.86 17.36
C ASN A 166 3.93 27.47 16.72
N ALA A 167 3.91 26.40 17.53
CA ALA A 167 3.68 25.03 17.05
C ALA A 167 2.29 24.88 16.44
N ASN A 168 1.24 25.39 17.10
CA ASN A 168 -0.13 25.39 16.58
C ASN A 168 -0.23 26.22 15.29
N THR A 169 0.39 27.40 15.26
CA THR A 169 0.43 28.24 14.05
C THR A 169 1.13 27.54 12.88
N ALA A 170 2.23 26.82 13.12
CA ALA A 170 2.92 26.06 12.08
C ALA A 170 2.09 24.88 11.57
N GLN A 171 1.38 24.17 12.46
CA GLN A 171 0.49 23.08 12.10
C GLN A 171 -0.71 23.57 11.28
N LEU A 172 -1.36 24.67 11.70
CA LEU A 172 -2.43 25.30 10.93
C LEU A 172 -1.95 25.75 9.55
N LYS A 173 -0.78 26.39 9.46
CA LYS A 173 -0.19 26.81 8.19
C LYS A 173 0.11 25.62 7.30
N SER A 174 0.73 24.57 7.83
CA SER A 174 1.02 23.35 7.05
C SER A 174 -0.25 22.68 6.54
N SER A 175 -1.31 22.65 7.34
CA SER A 175 -2.61 22.11 6.91
C SER A 175 -3.27 22.99 5.85
N LEU A 176 -3.24 24.31 6.02
CA LEU A 176 -3.78 25.26 5.05
C LEU A 176 -3.04 25.16 3.70
N PHE A 177 -1.70 25.15 3.71
CA PHE A 177 -0.90 24.98 2.50
C PHE A 177 -1.11 23.61 1.87
N GLY A 178 -1.19 22.55 2.67
CA GLY A 178 -1.47 21.19 2.19
C GLY A 178 -2.81 21.09 1.47
N ASN A 179 -3.88 21.64 2.06
CA ASN A 179 -5.22 21.61 1.48
C ASN A 179 -5.30 22.47 0.20
N VAL A 180 -4.79 23.71 0.22
CA VAL A 180 -4.82 24.60 -0.96
C VAL A 180 -4.04 24.03 -2.13
N VAL A 181 -2.88 23.41 -1.89
CA VAL A 181 -2.10 22.76 -2.94
C VAL A 181 -2.83 21.52 -3.48
N ALA A 182 -3.44 20.72 -2.61
CA ALA A 182 -4.21 19.55 -3.03
C ALA A 182 -5.45 19.95 -3.87
N ASP A 183 -6.15 21.01 -3.47
CA ASP A 183 -7.31 21.54 -4.20
C ASP A 183 -6.90 22.08 -5.57
N LEU A 184 -5.82 22.86 -5.65
CA LEU A 184 -5.29 23.37 -6.92
C LEU A 184 -4.88 22.23 -7.87
N VAL A 185 -4.16 21.23 -7.37
CA VAL A 185 -3.75 20.07 -8.16
C VAL A 185 -4.96 19.27 -8.64
N THR A 186 -5.99 19.13 -7.79
CA THR A 186 -7.22 18.43 -8.14
C THR A 186 -8.00 19.19 -9.21
N ASP A 187 -8.16 20.50 -9.07
CA ASP A 187 -8.88 21.34 -10.04
C ASP A 187 -8.19 21.35 -11.41
N VAL A 188 -6.86 21.55 -11.43
CA VAL A 188 -6.05 21.45 -12.65
C VAL A 188 -6.15 20.05 -13.25
N GLY A 189 -6.11 18.99 -12.43
CA GLY A 189 -6.26 17.61 -12.88
C GLY A 189 -7.61 17.35 -13.57
N VAL A 190 -8.71 17.83 -12.98
CA VAL A 190 -10.06 17.74 -13.56
C VAL A 190 -10.15 18.56 -14.86
N GLN A 191 -9.57 19.75 -14.89
CA GLN A 191 -9.56 20.61 -16.08
C GLN A 191 -8.78 19.96 -17.24
N VAL A 192 -7.58 19.43 -16.98
CA VAL A 192 -6.77 18.70 -17.97
C VAL A 192 -7.50 17.45 -18.48
N ALA A 193 -8.13 16.68 -17.59
CA ALA A 193 -8.92 15.52 -18.00
C ALA A 193 -10.09 15.91 -18.91
N THR A 194 -10.76 17.02 -18.62
CA THR A 194 -11.86 17.56 -19.43
C THR A 194 -11.35 18.03 -20.79
N TRP A 195 -10.24 18.76 -20.85
CA TRP A 195 -9.62 19.19 -22.11
C TRP A 195 -9.17 18.00 -22.97
N LYS A 196 -8.58 16.97 -22.36
CA LYS A 196 -8.16 15.76 -23.08
C LYS A 196 -9.35 14.98 -23.65
N ASN A 197 -10.43 14.86 -22.89
CA ASN A 197 -11.68 14.25 -23.37
C ASN A 197 -12.31 15.07 -24.51
N THR A 198 -12.31 16.40 -24.38
CA THR A 198 -12.83 17.31 -25.41
C THR A 198 -11.98 17.25 -26.68
N GLN A 199 -10.65 17.18 -26.56
CA GLN A 199 -9.73 16.99 -27.68
C GLN A 199 -10.04 15.68 -28.42
N LYS A 200 -10.17 14.56 -27.70
CA LYS A 200 -10.51 13.26 -28.29
C LYS A 200 -11.87 13.29 -29.01
N ALA A 201 -12.86 13.96 -28.42
CA ALA A 201 -14.16 14.16 -29.06
C ALA A 201 -14.03 14.98 -30.35
N ASN A 202 -13.29 16.09 -30.33
CA ASN A 202 -13.01 16.92 -31.50
C ASN A 202 -12.24 16.15 -32.59
N ASP A 203 -11.25 15.34 -32.23
CA ASP A 203 -10.52 14.49 -33.19
C ASP A 203 -11.45 13.49 -33.87
N THR A 204 -12.37 12.90 -33.11
CA THR A 204 -13.39 11.98 -33.64
C THR A 204 -14.36 12.69 -34.58
N VAL A 205 -14.83 13.89 -34.20
CA VAL A 205 -15.68 14.72 -35.06
C VAL A 205 -14.94 15.14 -36.32
N LEU A 206 -13.66 15.53 -36.21
CA LEU A 206 -12.83 15.90 -37.35
C LEU A 206 -12.62 14.73 -38.32
N ALA A 207 -12.40 13.52 -37.81
CA ALA A 207 -12.30 12.31 -38.63
C ALA A 207 -13.60 12.05 -39.41
N ASN A 208 -14.75 12.09 -38.72
CA ASN A 208 -16.05 11.93 -39.37
C ASN A 208 -16.31 13.01 -40.45
N LEU A 209 -15.96 14.27 -40.18
CA LEU A 209 -16.11 15.35 -41.15
C LEU A 209 -15.18 15.17 -42.36
N LYS A 210 -13.96 14.67 -42.16
CA LYS A 210 -13.06 14.32 -43.26
C LYS A 210 -13.64 13.19 -44.11
N ASP A 211 -14.15 12.14 -43.49
CA ASP A 211 -14.75 11.01 -44.22
C ASP A 211 -15.99 11.47 -45.01
N GLN A 212 -16.86 12.30 -44.43
CA GLN A 212 -18.02 12.87 -45.14
C GLN A 212 -17.60 13.78 -46.29
N ARG A 213 -16.59 14.63 -46.06
CA ARG A 213 -16.03 15.48 -47.11
C ARG A 213 -15.45 14.63 -48.23
N ASP A 214 -14.73 13.56 -47.93
CA ASP A 214 -14.11 12.69 -48.92
C ASP A 214 -15.14 11.85 -49.69
N GLN A 215 -16.28 11.52 -49.07
CA GLN A 215 -17.43 10.90 -49.74
C GLN A 215 -18.13 11.87 -50.72
N LEU A 216 -18.26 13.15 -50.36
CA LEU A 216 -18.95 14.14 -51.19
C LEU A 216 -18.04 14.77 -52.26
N SER A 217 -16.80 15.05 -51.89
CA SER A 217 -15.79 15.73 -52.72
C SER A 217 -14.85 14.74 -53.42
N GLY A 218 -14.99 13.44 -53.15
CA GLY A 218 -14.26 12.40 -53.85
C GLY A 218 -14.67 12.35 -55.31
N VAL A 219 -13.74 12.63 -56.20
CA VAL A 219 -13.91 12.40 -57.64
C VAL A 219 -13.89 10.90 -57.87
N ASN A 220 -15.03 10.32 -58.24
CA ASN A 220 -15.12 8.91 -58.58
C ASN A 220 -14.52 8.69 -59.98
N LEU A 221 -13.23 8.35 -60.03
CA LEU A 221 -12.46 8.18 -61.27
C LEU A 221 -13.11 7.17 -62.23
N ASP A 222 -13.83 6.17 -61.71
CA ASP A 222 -14.54 5.19 -62.53
C ASP A 222 -15.79 5.81 -63.19
N GLU A 223 -16.49 6.68 -62.48
CA GLU A 223 -17.67 7.40 -63.00
C GLU A 223 -17.25 8.48 -64.00
N GLU A 224 -16.14 9.17 -63.75
CA GLU A 224 -15.55 10.13 -64.69
C GLU A 224 -14.94 9.43 -65.91
N ALA A 225 -14.33 8.26 -65.76
CA ALA A 225 -13.87 7.42 -66.87
C ALA A 225 -15.03 6.84 -67.69
N ALA A 226 -16.13 6.43 -67.06
CA ALA A 226 -17.34 6.00 -67.75
C ALA A 226 -17.99 7.14 -68.54
N ASN A 227 -18.06 8.35 -67.95
CA ASN A 227 -18.51 9.54 -68.66
C ASN A 227 -17.56 9.89 -69.80
N LEU A 228 -16.25 9.80 -69.62
CA LEU A 228 -15.27 10.02 -70.67
C LEU A 228 -15.45 9.02 -71.82
N LEU A 229 -15.62 7.74 -71.52
CA LEU A 229 -15.88 6.70 -72.53
C LEU A 229 -17.20 6.96 -73.26
N LYS A 230 -18.24 7.38 -72.54
CA LYS A 230 -19.53 7.78 -73.12
C LYS A 230 -19.37 8.99 -74.04
N TYR A 231 -18.59 10.00 -73.65
CA TYR A 231 -18.29 11.16 -74.51
C TYR A 231 -17.49 10.75 -75.75
N GLN A 232 -16.52 9.86 -75.63
CA GLN A 232 -15.77 9.31 -76.76
C GLN A 232 -16.67 8.52 -77.72
N GLN A 233 -17.60 7.72 -77.18
CA GLN A 233 -18.58 6.97 -77.97
C GLN A 233 -19.57 7.90 -78.68
N LEU A 234 -20.09 8.91 -78.00
CA LEU A 234 -20.98 9.93 -78.56
C LEU A 234 -20.28 10.76 -79.64
N TYR A 235 -19.01 11.11 -79.44
CA TYR A 235 -18.21 11.80 -80.46
C TYR A 235 -18.04 10.93 -81.72
N SER A 236 -17.67 9.66 -81.55
CA SER A 236 -17.54 8.70 -82.67
C SER A 236 -18.87 8.43 -83.37
N ALA A 237 -19.99 8.44 -82.65
CA ALA A 237 -21.33 8.34 -83.24
C ALA A 237 -21.68 9.62 -84.00
N SER A 238 -21.37 10.79 -83.45
CA SER A 238 -21.60 12.09 -84.09
C SER A 238 -20.79 12.25 -85.37
N THR A 239 -19.52 11.81 -85.39
CA THR A 239 -18.71 11.81 -86.62
C THR A 239 -19.26 10.86 -87.68
N LYS A 240 -19.76 9.67 -87.29
CA LYS A 240 -20.46 8.77 -88.23
C LYS A 240 -21.74 9.41 -88.78
N ILE A 241 -22.55 10.05 -87.94
CA ILE A 241 -23.76 10.77 -88.39
C ILE A 241 -23.39 11.90 -89.36
N LEU A 242 -22.33 12.66 -89.09
CA LEU A 242 -21.84 13.70 -90.01
C LEU A 242 -21.32 13.12 -91.34
N GLN A 243 -20.67 11.97 -91.31
CA GLN A 243 -20.23 11.27 -92.53
C GLN A 243 -21.44 10.79 -93.34
N THR A 244 -22.42 10.15 -92.70
CA THR A 244 -23.66 9.73 -93.35
C THR A 244 -24.46 10.93 -93.85
N GLY A 245 -24.52 12.02 -93.09
CA GLY A 245 -25.16 13.27 -93.50
C GLY A 245 -24.50 13.89 -94.73
N ASN A 246 -23.16 13.93 -94.79
CA ASN A 246 -22.43 14.36 -95.98
C ASN A 246 -22.65 13.42 -97.17
N GLN A 247 -22.70 12.10 -96.95
CA GLN A 247 -23.03 11.14 -98.01
C GLN A 247 -24.44 11.37 -98.55
N MET A 248 -25.43 11.50 -97.68
CA MET A 248 -26.81 11.81 -98.05
C MET A 248 -26.93 13.16 -98.77
N PHE A 249 -26.25 14.19 -98.27
CA PHE A 249 -26.20 15.51 -98.91
C PHE A 249 -25.56 15.46 -100.30
N ASN A 250 -24.45 14.73 -100.45
CA ASN A 250 -23.82 14.51 -101.75
C ASN A 250 -24.69 13.68 -102.70
N THR A 251 -25.44 12.69 -102.20
CA THR A 251 -26.42 11.96 -103.01
C THR A 251 -27.55 12.88 -103.48
N LEU A 252 -28.06 13.76 -102.61
CA LEU A 252 -29.07 14.76 -102.99
C LEU A 252 -28.52 15.77 -104.01
N LEU A 253 -27.27 16.22 -103.86
CA LEU A 253 -26.59 17.09 -104.84
C LEU A 253 -26.35 16.37 -106.18
N ALA A 254 -25.98 15.09 -106.16
CA ALA A 254 -25.77 14.28 -107.37
C ALA A 254 -27.07 13.96 -108.12
N ILE A 255 -28.22 14.04 -107.46
CA ILE A 255 -29.55 13.92 -108.10
C ILE A 255 -30.02 15.28 -108.67
N MET A 256 -29.50 16.41 -108.16
CA MET A 256 -29.86 17.77 -108.60
C MET A 256 -29.03 18.32 -109.77
N ASN A 257 -27.90 17.68 -110.10
CA ASN A 257 -27.11 17.95 -111.32
C ASN A 257 -27.41 16.90 -112.40
#